data_AF-A0A7D9D8W7-F1
#
_entry.id   AF-A0A7D9D8W7-F1
#
_cell.length_a   1.000
_cell.length_b   1.000
_cell.length_c   1.000
_cell.angle_alpha   90.00
_cell.angle_beta   90.00
_cell.angle_gamma   90.00
#
_symmetry.space_group_name_H-M   'P 1'
#
loop_
_entity.id
_entity.type
_entity.pdbx_description
1 polymer ?
#
loop_
_entity_poly.entity_id
_entity_poly.type
_entity_poly.pdbx_seq_one_letter_code
_entity_poly.pdbx_strand_id
1 'polypeptide(L)'
;MSSKSNRTVAIINGKEDYETLKTALPHFFDEVNSLIEKGTLLVDGKEVKLEFSLGADYIFLLMDMGLNSANADYACLWCEIHKNLRWDTSKDLLFYNTAPLKRTLENIKKQCKCNKSNFRCINPPLVNISLDHVVADELYLLLRVTDRLLQNIIDEILEKNSIDDFNKPKGHPKGANLMKFVEDVNELGVTFSVWYKKNGDGSSSNILDYTSLVGAQKKLLLKKLPSKLPNYLNSNTAATVVKIWEDFKQYYDFISDPNLTSDMSNTAFEKAKQWLELFCSIKKDRTGYENQRFTGQGVEKNNDDAKRILFQKSNKWDSAKDILFMESRQWDLGEHERKKGNYIKINHEYWDVDINQNRKKSKPLTEAAILQDDDVTADVATGSVNYRSFTVTQLR
;
A
#
# COMPACT_ATOMS: atom_id res chain seq x y z
N MET A 1 7.01 -11.91 11.39
CA MET A 1 8.31 -12.26 12.02
C MET A 1 8.72 -11.19 13.02
N SER A 2 9.42 -11.55 14.09
CA SER A 2 9.97 -10.58 15.05
C SER A 2 11.22 -9.92 14.45
N SER A 3 11.48 -8.64 14.73
CA SER A 3 12.73 -7.98 14.27
C SER A 3 14.00 -8.69 14.75
N LYS A 4 13.91 -9.48 15.84
CA LYS A 4 15.04 -10.23 16.41
C LYS A 4 15.57 -11.35 15.50
N SER A 5 14.74 -11.91 14.62
CA SER A 5 15.12 -12.98 13.69
C SER A 5 15.54 -12.47 12.31
N ASN A 6 15.43 -11.16 12.06
CA ASN A 6 15.80 -10.58 10.78
C ASN A 6 17.27 -10.16 10.79
N ARG A 7 17.94 -10.31 9.65
CA ARG A 7 19.34 -9.89 9.45
C ARG A 7 19.41 -9.04 8.19
N THR A 8 19.89 -7.81 8.32
CA THR A 8 20.13 -6.95 7.17
C THR A 8 21.42 -7.38 6.49
N VAL A 9 21.31 -7.74 5.21
CA VAL A 9 22.46 -8.16 4.39
C VAL A 9 22.97 -7.03 3.48
N ALA A 10 22.12 -6.07 3.15
CA ALA A 10 22.47 -4.94 2.29
C ALA A 10 21.53 -3.75 2.52
N ILE A 11 22.06 -2.53 2.30
CA ILE A 11 21.26 -1.31 2.13
C ILE A 11 21.78 -0.60 0.89
N ILE A 12 20.88 -0.30 -0.05
CA ILE A 12 21.21 0.37 -1.31
C ILE A 12 20.57 1.74 -1.31
N ASN A 13 21.37 2.77 -1.53
CA ASN A 13 20.88 4.12 -1.79
C ASN A 13 20.88 4.36 -3.30
N GLY A 14 19.71 4.22 -3.92
CA GLY A 14 19.59 4.35 -5.37
C GLY A 14 18.15 4.26 -5.85
N LYS A 15 17.98 4.26 -7.17
CA LYS A 15 16.67 4.01 -7.77
C LYS A 15 16.31 2.54 -7.57
N GLU A 16 15.05 2.30 -7.26
CA GLU A 16 14.51 0.96 -7.14
C GLU A 16 14.22 0.42 -8.55
N ASP A 17 15.26 -0.09 -9.19
CA ASP A 17 15.17 -0.78 -10.48
C ASP A 17 16.15 -1.95 -10.59
N TYR A 18 15.88 -2.82 -11.56
CA TYR A 18 16.61 -4.06 -11.78
C TYR A 18 18.12 -3.84 -11.95
N GLU A 19 18.53 -2.86 -12.76
CA GLU A 19 19.95 -2.60 -13.01
C GLU A 19 20.66 -2.07 -11.77
N THR A 20 19.99 -1.23 -10.97
CA THR A 20 20.55 -0.76 -9.70
C THR A 20 20.80 -1.92 -8.74
N LEU A 21 19.82 -2.82 -8.57
CA LEU A 21 20.00 -4.00 -7.70
C LEU A 21 21.15 -4.90 -8.20
N LYS A 22 21.12 -5.24 -9.50
CA LYS A 22 22.12 -6.11 -10.13
C LYS A 22 23.54 -5.58 -10.00
N THR A 23 23.73 -4.27 -10.19
CA THR A 23 25.05 -3.63 -10.16
C THR A 23 25.53 -3.29 -8.76
N ALA A 24 24.61 -3.03 -7.82
CA ALA A 24 24.96 -2.76 -6.42
C ALA A 24 25.31 -4.03 -5.64
N LEU A 25 24.69 -5.17 -5.97
CA LEU A 25 24.84 -6.44 -5.24
C LEU A 25 25.29 -7.64 -6.10
N PRO A 26 26.26 -7.50 -7.03
CA PRO A 26 26.60 -8.60 -7.95
C PRO A 26 27.11 -9.84 -7.20
N HIS A 27 28.05 -9.65 -6.27
CA HIS A 27 28.62 -10.76 -5.49
C HIS A 27 27.61 -11.42 -4.56
N PHE A 28 26.65 -10.66 -4.03
CA PHE A 28 25.60 -11.21 -3.17
C PHE A 28 24.69 -12.14 -3.96
N PHE A 29 24.22 -11.71 -5.14
CA PHE A 29 23.38 -12.57 -5.98
C PHE A 29 24.15 -13.79 -6.48
N ASP A 30 25.41 -13.64 -6.87
CA ASP A 30 26.27 -14.77 -7.26
C ASP A 30 26.44 -15.80 -6.13
N GLU A 31 26.67 -15.34 -4.89
CA GLU A 31 26.81 -16.20 -3.72
C GLU A 31 25.49 -16.91 -3.38
N VAL A 32 24.37 -16.18 -3.32
CA VAL A 32 23.04 -16.75 -3.07
C VAL A 32 22.71 -17.80 -4.11
N ASN A 33 22.94 -17.51 -5.40
CA ASN A 33 22.69 -18.46 -6.49
C ASN A 33 23.59 -19.69 -6.40
N SER A 34 24.86 -19.53 -6.01
CA SER A 34 25.79 -20.64 -5.79
C SER A 34 25.34 -21.53 -4.62
N LEU A 35 24.80 -20.94 -3.55
CA LEU A 35 24.25 -21.68 -2.40
C LEU A 35 22.97 -22.43 -2.76
N ILE A 36 22.08 -21.81 -3.55
CA ILE A 36 20.88 -22.47 -4.08
C ILE A 36 21.27 -23.68 -4.93
N GLU A 37 22.27 -23.53 -5.81
CA GLU A 37 22.74 -24.62 -6.68
C GLU A 37 23.37 -25.77 -5.88
N LYS A 38 24.20 -25.46 -4.88
CA LYS A 38 24.80 -26.46 -4.01
C LYS A 38 23.78 -27.18 -3.14
N GLY A 39 22.79 -26.44 -2.62
CA GLY A 39 21.75 -26.98 -1.74
C GLY A 39 22.22 -27.44 -0.35
N THR A 40 23.51 -27.38 -0.04
CA THR A 40 24.09 -27.72 1.26
C THR A 40 25.17 -26.73 1.70
N LEU A 41 25.39 -26.65 3.02
CA LEU A 41 26.42 -25.85 3.66
C LEU A 41 27.07 -26.64 4.80
N LEU A 42 28.40 -26.56 4.92
CA LEU A 42 29.12 -27.17 6.04
C LEU A 42 29.23 -26.17 7.20
N VAL A 43 28.68 -26.55 8.36
CA VAL A 43 28.71 -25.76 9.60
C VAL A 43 29.28 -26.65 10.70
N ASP A 44 30.42 -26.26 11.27
CA ASP A 44 31.12 -27.01 12.34
C ASP A 44 31.34 -28.51 12.01
N GLY A 45 31.73 -28.79 10.76
CA GLY A 45 31.95 -30.16 10.29
C GLY A 45 30.68 -30.95 9.98
N LYS A 46 29.49 -30.36 10.11
CA LYS A 46 28.21 -30.98 9.77
C LYS A 46 27.64 -30.39 8.49
N GLU A 47 27.19 -31.26 7.60
CA GLU A 47 26.48 -30.84 6.40
C GLU A 47 25.02 -30.49 6.75
N VAL A 48 24.61 -29.28 6.36
CA VAL A 48 23.27 -28.73 6.58
C VAL A 48 22.61 -28.55 5.21
N LYS A 49 21.41 -29.09 5.04
CA LYS A 49 20.60 -28.87 3.84
C LYS A 49 20.01 -27.46 3.87
N LEU A 50 20.15 -26.74 2.76
CA LEU A 50 19.61 -25.40 2.58
C LEU A 50 18.28 -25.44 1.82
N GLU A 51 17.36 -24.58 2.23
CA GLU A 51 16.12 -24.30 1.51
C GLU A 51 15.92 -22.79 1.47
N PHE A 52 15.68 -22.26 0.27
CA PHE A 52 15.54 -20.83 0.04
C PHE A 52 14.11 -20.53 -0.41
N SER A 53 13.53 -19.50 0.21
CA SER A 53 12.26 -18.90 -0.20
C SER A 53 12.45 -17.40 -0.38
N LEU A 54 11.79 -16.84 -1.38
CA LEU A 54 11.80 -15.40 -1.66
C LEU A 54 10.45 -14.82 -1.25
N GLY A 55 10.48 -13.85 -0.32
CA GLY A 55 9.31 -13.11 0.10
C GLY A 55 9.51 -11.61 -0.10
N ALA A 56 8.62 -10.95 -0.83
CA ALA A 56 8.62 -9.49 -0.98
C ALA A 56 7.24 -8.98 -1.40
N ASP A 57 7.09 -7.66 -1.49
CA ASP A 57 5.94 -7.09 -2.17
C ASP A 57 5.93 -7.48 -3.66
N TYR A 58 4.74 -7.46 -4.25
CA TYR A 58 4.54 -7.99 -5.59
C TYR A 58 5.40 -7.28 -6.66
N ILE A 59 5.58 -5.97 -6.56
CA ILE A 59 6.34 -5.20 -7.56
C ILE A 59 7.81 -5.55 -7.48
N PHE A 60 8.34 -5.66 -6.26
CA PHE A 60 9.71 -6.10 -6.03
C PHE A 60 9.94 -7.52 -6.55
N LEU A 61 9.01 -8.45 -6.28
CA LEU A 61 9.09 -9.82 -6.82
C LEU A 61 9.13 -9.85 -8.36
N LEU A 62 8.32 -9.03 -9.02
CA LEU A 62 8.36 -8.96 -10.49
C LEU A 62 9.71 -8.48 -10.98
N MET A 63 10.27 -7.45 -10.35
CA MET A 63 11.58 -6.90 -10.69
C MET A 63 12.70 -7.93 -10.47
N ASP A 64 12.75 -8.54 -9.29
CA ASP A 64 13.77 -9.53 -8.90
C ASP A 64 13.73 -10.78 -9.80
N MET A 65 12.54 -11.21 -10.20
CA MET A 65 12.34 -12.32 -11.12
C MET A 65 12.41 -11.92 -12.60
N GLY A 66 12.71 -10.65 -12.92
CA GLY A 66 13.01 -10.19 -14.28
C GLY A 66 11.79 -9.88 -15.17
N LEU A 67 10.62 -9.67 -14.58
CA LEU A 67 9.40 -9.24 -15.27
C LEU A 67 9.29 -7.70 -15.34
N ASN A 68 8.55 -7.22 -16.34
CA ASN A 68 8.46 -5.80 -16.64
C ASN A 68 7.74 -4.98 -15.55
N SER A 69 6.46 -5.28 -15.27
CA SER A 69 5.63 -4.43 -14.41
C SER A 69 4.31 -5.11 -14.03
N ALA A 70 3.72 -4.68 -12.91
CA ALA A 70 2.45 -5.21 -12.41
C ALA A 70 1.24 -4.90 -13.32
N ASN A 71 1.31 -3.82 -14.11
CA ASN A 71 0.28 -3.42 -15.07
C ASN A 71 0.43 -4.10 -16.46
N ALA A 72 1.46 -4.92 -16.65
CA ALA A 72 1.71 -5.57 -17.92
C ALA A 72 0.62 -6.62 -18.25
N ASP A 73 0.49 -6.93 -19.54
CA ASP A 73 -0.48 -7.92 -20.05
C ASP A 73 -0.28 -9.29 -19.40
N TYR A 74 0.96 -9.68 -19.15
CA TYR A 74 1.35 -10.97 -18.60
C TYR A 74 2.12 -10.81 -17.28
N ALA A 75 1.55 -10.06 -16.35
CA ALA A 75 2.19 -9.69 -15.10
C ALA A 75 2.14 -10.77 -14.01
N CYS A 76 1.35 -11.85 -14.14
CA CYS A 76 1.24 -12.88 -13.10
C CYS A 76 2.55 -13.64 -12.93
N LEU A 77 3.25 -13.54 -11.80
CA LEU A 77 4.56 -14.17 -11.66
C LEU A 77 4.54 -15.70 -11.89
N TRP A 78 3.48 -16.37 -11.46
CA TRP A 78 3.37 -17.83 -11.48
C TRP A 78 2.74 -18.40 -12.75
N CYS A 79 2.06 -17.61 -13.59
CA CYS A 79 1.44 -18.11 -14.82
C CYS A 79 1.39 -17.10 -15.97
N GLU A 80 1.28 -17.60 -17.20
CA GLU A 80 1.29 -16.82 -18.45
C GLU A 80 -0.09 -16.27 -18.82
N ILE A 81 -0.99 -16.08 -17.84
CA ILE A 81 -2.32 -15.58 -18.11
C ILE A 81 -2.32 -14.10 -18.53
N HIS A 82 -3.06 -13.80 -19.60
CA HIS A 82 -3.30 -12.44 -20.06
C HIS A 82 -4.21 -11.67 -19.08
N LYS A 83 -3.94 -10.39 -18.84
CA LYS A 83 -4.66 -9.54 -17.86
C LYS A 83 -6.18 -9.53 -18.04
N ASN A 84 -6.65 -9.62 -19.28
CA ASN A 84 -8.08 -9.63 -19.60
C ASN A 84 -8.79 -10.92 -19.17
N LEU A 85 -8.06 -11.98 -18.80
CA LEU A 85 -8.58 -13.26 -18.36
C LEU A 85 -8.44 -13.48 -16.84
N ARG A 86 -7.76 -12.57 -16.11
CA ARG A 86 -7.51 -12.74 -14.66
C ARG A 86 -8.78 -12.73 -13.80
N TRP A 87 -9.89 -12.21 -14.33
CA TRP A 87 -11.17 -12.15 -13.64
C TRP A 87 -12.03 -13.40 -13.90
N ASP A 88 -11.66 -14.25 -14.86
CA ASP A 88 -12.45 -15.40 -15.26
C ASP A 88 -12.42 -16.48 -14.19
N THR A 89 -13.51 -16.60 -13.43
CA THR A 89 -13.67 -17.60 -12.36
C THR A 89 -14.14 -18.96 -12.88
N SER A 90 -14.34 -19.13 -14.20
CA SER A 90 -14.70 -20.43 -14.78
C SER A 90 -13.57 -21.46 -14.73
N LYS A 91 -12.34 -21.02 -14.49
CA LYS A 91 -11.15 -21.87 -14.45
C LYS A 91 -10.90 -22.41 -13.04
N ASP A 92 -10.36 -23.62 -12.98
CA ASP A 92 -9.95 -24.26 -11.73
C ASP A 92 -8.48 -23.94 -11.40
N LEU A 93 -8.01 -24.43 -10.25
CA LEU A 93 -6.64 -24.23 -9.80
C LEU A 93 -5.61 -24.84 -10.77
N LEU A 94 -5.91 -25.98 -11.39
CA LEU A 94 -4.98 -26.69 -12.28
C LEU A 94 -4.70 -25.89 -13.55
N PHE A 95 -5.72 -25.22 -14.10
CA PHE A 95 -5.57 -24.36 -15.27
C PHE A 95 -4.39 -23.37 -15.16
N TYR A 96 -4.15 -22.83 -13.96
CA TYR A 96 -3.06 -21.87 -13.70
C TYR A 96 -1.72 -22.52 -13.35
N ASN A 97 -1.75 -23.73 -12.78
CA ASN A 97 -0.61 -24.41 -12.17
C ASN A 97 -0.09 -25.60 -12.98
N THR A 98 -0.57 -25.80 -14.21
CA THR A 98 -0.03 -26.79 -15.14
C THR A 98 0.48 -26.16 -16.42
N ALA A 99 1.37 -26.86 -17.12
CA ALA A 99 1.77 -26.47 -18.46
C ALA A 99 0.55 -26.42 -19.40
N PRO A 100 0.52 -25.51 -20.40
CA PRO A 100 1.57 -24.53 -20.73
C PRO A 100 1.49 -23.22 -19.93
N LEU A 101 0.48 -23.04 -19.06
CA LEU A 101 0.25 -21.75 -18.41
C LEU A 101 1.16 -21.51 -17.20
N LYS A 102 1.50 -22.55 -16.44
CA LYS A 102 2.44 -22.44 -15.31
C LYS A 102 3.78 -21.92 -15.79
N ARG A 103 4.25 -20.85 -15.15
CA ARG A 103 5.61 -20.34 -15.36
C ARG A 103 6.60 -21.20 -14.58
N THR A 104 7.80 -21.29 -15.12
CA THR A 104 8.96 -21.88 -14.46
C THR A 104 10.13 -20.92 -14.55
N LEU A 105 11.12 -21.10 -13.69
CA LEU A 105 12.37 -20.34 -13.75
C LEU A 105 13.05 -20.47 -15.13
N GLU A 106 13.00 -21.67 -15.72
CA GLU A 106 13.51 -21.95 -17.06
C GLU A 106 12.77 -21.17 -18.14
N ASN A 107 11.43 -21.10 -18.06
CA ASN A 107 10.62 -20.30 -18.97
C ASN A 107 11.04 -18.83 -18.92
N ILE A 108 11.21 -18.26 -17.72
CA ILE A 108 11.63 -16.86 -17.56
C ILE A 108 13.01 -16.64 -18.20
N LYS A 109 14.01 -17.47 -17.86
CA LYS A 109 15.38 -17.40 -18.41
C LYS A 109 15.44 -17.54 -19.93
N LYS A 110 14.52 -18.30 -20.52
CA LYS A 110 14.40 -18.47 -21.98
C LYS A 110 13.71 -17.27 -22.61
N GLN A 111 12.56 -16.87 -22.06
CA GLN A 111 11.70 -15.83 -22.61
C GLN A 111 12.34 -14.45 -22.57
N CYS A 112 13.16 -14.15 -21.55
CA CYS A 112 13.89 -12.87 -21.48
C CYS A 112 14.90 -12.67 -22.62
N LYS A 113 15.28 -13.74 -23.32
CA LYS A 113 16.18 -13.69 -24.50
C LYS A 113 15.42 -13.59 -25.82
N CYS A 114 14.08 -13.63 -25.79
CA CYS A 114 13.23 -13.62 -26.98
C CYS A 114 12.56 -12.24 -27.15
N ASN A 115 12.51 -11.73 -28.38
CA ASN A 115 11.77 -10.48 -28.67
C ASN A 115 10.29 -10.73 -29.02
N LYS A 116 9.94 -11.94 -29.49
CA LYS A 116 8.57 -12.35 -29.82
C LYS A 116 8.09 -13.33 -28.75
N SER A 117 6.89 -13.07 -28.19
CA SER A 117 6.27 -13.91 -27.15
C SER A 117 7.10 -14.06 -25.86
N ASN A 118 7.68 -12.97 -25.37
CA ASN A 118 8.47 -12.98 -24.13
C ASN A 118 7.63 -12.97 -22.84
N PHE A 119 6.30 -12.92 -22.96
CA PHE A 119 5.37 -12.83 -21.83
C PHE A 119 5.76 -11.80 -20.76
N ARG A 120 6.43 -10.71 -21.19
CA ARG A 120 6.93 -9.62 -20.35
C ARG A 120 8.04 -10.02 -19.37
N CYS A 121 8.70 -11.16 -19.59
CA CYS A 121 10.03 -11.45 -19.07
C CYS A 121 11.02 -10.59 -19.88
N ILE A 122 11.63 -9.60 -19.24
CA ILE A 122 12.52 -8.62 -19.88
C ILE A 122 13.96 -8.76 -19.43
N ASN A 123 14.19 -9.37 -18.27
CA ASN A 123 15.50 -9.61 -17.69
C ASN A 123 15.59 -11.06 -17.19
N PRO A 124 16.80 -11.62 -17.04
CA PRO A 124 16.95 -12.85 -16.26
C PRO A 124 16.62 -12.59 -14.78
N PRO A 125 16.19 -13.62 -14.03
CA PRO A 125 16.03 -13.50 -12.57
C PRO A 125 17.36 -13.18 -11.88
N LEU A 126 17.33 -12.33 -10.86
CA LEU A 126 18.50 -12.04 -10.00
C LEU A 126 18.80 -13.23 -9.08
N VAL A 127 17.77 -13.91 -8.58
CA VAL A 127 17.88 -15.14 -7.80
C VAL A 127 17.27 -16.34 -8.52
N ASN A 128 17.91 -17.50 -8.40
CA ASN A 128 17.53 -18.75 -9.05
C ASN A 128 16.58 -19.60 -8.20
N ILE A 129 15.60 -18.97 -7.55
CA ILE A 129 14.64 -19.65 -6.69
C ILE A 129 13.47 -20.18 -7.53
N SER A 130 13.02 -21.41 -7.24
CA SER A 130 11.82 -21.97 -7.87
C SER A 130 10.60 -21.10 -7.58
N LEU A 131 9.72 -20.89 -8.56
CA LEU A 131 8.51 -20.09 -8.36
C LEU A 131 7.56 -20.69 -7.30
N ASP A 132 7.67 -21.99 -7.03
CA ASP A 132 6.94 -22.65 -5.94
C ASP A 132 7.43 -22.22 -4.55
N HIS A 133 8.62 -21.60 -4.45
CA HIS A 133 9.19 -21.03 -3.22
C HIS A 133 9.22 -19.49 -3.24
N VAL A 134 8.51 -18.86 -4.18
CA VAL A 134 8.35 -17.41 -4.23
C VAL A 134 6.97 -17.06 -3.69
N VAL A 135 6.94 -16.26 -2.62
CA VAL A 135 5.72 -15.94 -1.86
C VAL A 135 5.51 -14.42 -1.89
N ALA A 136 4.35 -13.98 -2.36
CA ALA A 136 3.97 -12.56 -2.27
C ALA A 136 3.55 -12.20 -0.85
N ASP A 137 3.91 -10.99 -0.44
CA ASP A 137 3.56 -10.47 0.88
C ASP A 137 2.02 -10.31 1.05
N GLU A 138 1.47 -11.11 1.97
CA GLU A 138 0.08 -11.13 2.38
C GLU A 138 -0.40 -9.77 2.94
N LEU A 139 0.48 -8.99 3.58
CA LEU A 139 0.14 -7.69 4.12
C LEU A 139 -0.20 -6.72 3.00
N TYR A 140 0.54 -6.75 1.89
CA TYR A 140 0.22 -5.91 0.74
C TYR A 140 -1.11 -6.32 0.08
N LEU A 141 -1.45 -7.61 0.07
CA LEU A 141 -2.76 -8.07 -0.37
C LEU A 141 -3.87 -7.46 0.50
N LEU A 142 -3.73 -7.53 1.84
CA LEU A 142 -4.66 -6.90 2.79
C LEU A 142 -4.83 -5.41 2.51
N LEU A 143 -3.73 -4.68 2.39
CA LEU A 143 -3.75 -3.22 2.17
C LEU A 143 -4.51 -2.89 0.88
N ARG A 144 -4.18 -3.55 -0.24
CA ARG A 144 -4.77 -3.26 -1.55
C ARG A 144 -6.26 -3.60 -1.63
N VAL A 145 -6.66 -4.77 -1.12
CA VAL A 145 -8.08 -5.16 -1.15
C VAL A 145 -8.91 -4.26 -0.24
N THR A 146 -8.42 -3.96 0.97
CA THR A 146 -9.15 -3.09 1.90
C THR A 146 -9.24 -1.64 1.44
N ASP A 147 -8.23 -1.10 0.75
CA ASP A 147 -8.31 0.21 0.10
C ASP A 147 -9.44 0.23 -0.94
N ARG A 148 -9.55 -0.83 -1.74
CA ARG A 148 -10.63 -0.94 -2.74
C ARG A 148 -12.01 -1.02 -2.07
N LEU A 149 -12.13 -1.83 -1.02
CA LEU A 149 -13.39 -1.96 -0.27
C LEU A 149 -13.80 -0.65 0.40
N LEU A 150 -12.85 0.11 0.97
CA LEU A 150 -13.13 1.42 1.56
C LEU A 150 -13.52 2.45 0.51
N GLN A 151 -12.83 2.48 -0.63
CA GLN A 151 -13.18 3.38 -1.73
C GLN A 151 -14.62 3.13 -2.18
N ASN A 152 -15.02 1.87 -2.36
CA ASN A 152 -16.38 1.53 -2.79
C ASN A 152 -17.45 2.00 -1.78
N ILE A 153 -17.17 1.92 -0.47
CA ILE A 153 -18.07 2.45 0.57
C ILE A 153 -18.17 3.98 0.48
N ILE A 154 -17.03 4.66 0.37
CA ILE A 154 -16.98 6.12 0.30
C ILE A 154 -17.73 6.60 -0.94
N ASP A 155 -17.53 5.97 -2.09
CA ASP A 155 -18.21 6.30 -3.34
C ASP A 155 -19.74 6.16 -3.20
N GLU A 156 -20.23 5.08 -2.58
CA GLU A 156 -21.66 4.88 -2.34
C GLU A 156 -22.25 5.93 -1.36
N ILE A 157 -21.50 6.30 -0.32
CA ILE A 157 -21.91 7.34 0.63
C ILE A 157 -21.99 8.71 -0.05
N LEU A 158 -21.06 9.01 -0.97
CA LEU A 158 -21.06 10.26 -1.72
C LEU A 158 -22.21 10.34 -2.71
N GLU A 159 -22.54 9.24 -3.37
CA GLU A 159 -23.73 9.13 -4.23
C GLU A 159 -24.99 9.45 -3.41
N LYS A 160 -25.12 8.85 -2.23
CA LYS A 160 -26.25 9.10 -1.33
C LYS A 160 -26.32 10.54 -0.83
N ASN A 161 -25.19 11.11 -0.40
CA ASN A 161 -25.12 12.52 -0.03
C ASN A 161 -25.51 13.43 -1.18
N SER A 162 -25.11 13.10 -2.42
CA SER A 162 -25.46 13.91 -3.60
C SER A 162 -26.97 13.98 -3.80
N ILE A 163 -27.69 12.88 -3.55
CA ILE A 163 -29.16 12.81 -3.60
C ILE A 163 -29.78 13.56 -2.42
N ASP A 164 -29.33 13.29 -1.20
CA ASP A 164 -29.87 13.91 0.03
C ASP A 164 -29.65 15.44 0.06
N ASP A 165 -28.54 15.91 -0.50
CA ASP A 165 -28.15 17.31 -0.53
C ASP A 165 -28.75 18.08 -1.72
N PHE A 166 -29.35 17.40 -2.71
CA PHE A 166 -29.84 18.02 -3.94
C PHE A 166 -30.89 19.10 -3.68
N ASN A 167 -31.80 18.85 -2.73
CA ASN A 167 -32.87 19.77 -2.37
C ASN A 167 -32.56 20.65 -1.14
N LYS A 168 -31.35 20.59 -0.59
CA LYS A 168 -31.01 21.38 0.60
C LYS A 168 -30.86 22.86 0.26
N PRO A 169 -31.43 23.77 1.07
CA PRO A 169 -31.26 25.20 0.86
C PRO A 169 -29.79 25.61 0.93
N LYS A 170 -29.43 26.68 0.20
CA LYS A 170 -28.07 27.24 0.23
C LYS A 170 -27.71 27.62 1.67
N GLY A 171 -26.50 27.26 2.11
CA GLY A 171 -25.99 27.51 3.46
C GLY A 171 -26.23 26.38 4.48
N HIS A 172 -26.97 25.32 4.12
CA HIS A 172 -27.07 24.14 4.98
C HIS A 172 -25.86 23.20 4.81
N PRO A 173 -25.40 22.55 5.90
CA PRO A 173 -24.29 21.63 5.85
C PRO A 173 -24.60 20.42 4.94
N LYS A 174 -23.68 20.14 4.04
CA LYS A 174 -23.69 19.03 3.07
C LYS A 174 -22.80 17.89 3.54
N GLY A 175 -23.02 16.69 3.01
CA GLY A 175 -22.17 15.55 3.29
C GLY A 175 -22.38 14.90 4.67
N ALA A 176 -23.57 15.07 5.26
CA ALA A 176 -23.87 14.59 6.62
C ALA A 176 -23.59 13.09 6.81
N ASN A 177 -23.90 12.25 5.81
CA ASN A 177 -23.62 10.81 5.92
C ASN A 177 -22.11 10.50 5.93
N LEU A 178 -21.31 11.30 5.21
CA LEU A 178 -19.86 11.12 5.16
C LEU A 178 -19.21 11.57 6.47
N MET A 179 -19.64 12.70 7.04
CA MET A 179 -19.17 13.16 8.34
C MET A 179 -19.46 12.12 9.42
N LYS A 180 -20.71 11.62 9.48
CA LYS A 180 -21.09 10.57 10.43
C LYS A 180 -20.31 9.27 10.21
N PHE A 181 -20.06 8.87 8.95
CA PHE A 181 -19.23 7.70 8.66
C PHE A 181 -17.80 7.87 9.19
N VAL A 182 -17.20 9.03 8.97
CA VAL A 182 -15.85 9.34 9.47
C VAL A 182 -15.80 9.31 11.00
N GLU A 183 -16.79 9.91 11.67
CA GLU A 183 -16.92 9.85 13.14
C GLU A 183 -17.00 8.39 13.64
N ASP A 184 -17.90 7.61 13.05
CA ASP A 184 -18.11 6.21 13.42
C ASP A 184 -16.88 5.33 13.19
N VAL A 185 -16.10 5.60 12.14
CA VAL A 185 -14.80 4.94 11.88
C VAL A 185 -13.76 5.35 12.93
N ASN A 186 -13.72 6.64 13.30
CA ASN A 186 -12.82 7.12 14.34
C ASN A 186 -13.11 6.47 15.71
N GLU A 187 -14.39 6.28 16.05
CA GLU A 187 -14.81 5.56 17.26
C GLU A 187 -14.34 4.10 17.32
N LEU A 188 -14.02 3.48 16.18
CA LEU A 188 -13.48 2.12 16.16
C LEU A 188 -12.04 2.05 16.71
N GLY A 189 -11.38 3.19 16.88
CA GLY A 189 -9.99 3.33 17.32
C GLY A 189 -9.01 3.61 16.18
N VAL A 190 -9.47 4.16 15.06
CA VAL A 190 -8.64 4.47 13.88
C VAL A 190 -8.72 5.95 13.56
N THR A 191 -7.59 6.66 13.53
CA THR A 191 -7.58 8.04 13.01
C THR A 191 -7.89 8.03 11.52
N PHE A 192 -9.05 8.56 11.14
CA PHE A 192 -9.53 8.56 9.76
C PHE A 192 -10.12 9.91 9.37
N SER A 193 -9.86 10.33 8.15
CA SER A 193 -10.31 11.59 7.56
C SER A 193 -10.37 11.43 6.05
N VAL A 194 -11.27 12.19 5.42
CA VAL A 194 -11.51 12.22 3.98
C VAL A 194 -11.42 13.69 3.52
N TRP A 195 -10.74 13.95 2.40
CA TRP A 195 -10.55 15.31 1.88
C TRP A 195 -10.44 15.30 0.35
N TYR A 196 -10.70 16.45 -0.28
CA TYR A 196 -10.42 16.64 -1.71
C TYR A 196 -8.93 16.87 -1.95
N LYS A 197 -8.34 16.13 -2.89
CA LYS A 197 -6.95 16.37 -3.33
C LYS A 197 -6.84 17.78 -3.87
N LYS A 198 -5.71 18.42 -3.61
CA LYS A 198 -5.37 19.69 -4.26
C LYS A 198 -4.73 19.41 -5.62
N ASN A 199 -5.10 20.20 -6.61
CA ASN A 199 -4.41 20.31 -7.89
C ASN A 199 -3.03 20.97 -7.66
N GLY A 200 -2.16 20.93 -8.68
CA GLY A 200 -0.81 21.51 -8.60
C GLY A 200 -0.79 23.03 -8.36
N ASP A 201 -1.88 23.72 -8.69
CA ASP A 201 -2.11 25.14 -8.44
C ASP A 201 -2.71 25.45 -7.05
N GLY A 202 -2.93 24.41 -6.22
CA GLY A 202 -3.51 24.55 -4.89
C GLY A 202 -5.04 24.58 -4.85
N SER A 203 -5.73 24.59 -6.01
CA SER A 203 -7.19 24.49 -6.10
C SER A 203 -7.67 23.09 -5.69
N SER A 204 -8.89 22.97 -5.18
CA SER A 204 -9.48 21.66 -4.85
C SER A 204 -9.83 20.91 -6.12
N SER A 205 -9.35 19.68 -6.25
CA SER A 205 -9.77 18.75 -7.29
C SER A 205 -11.09 18.07 -6.90
N ASN A 206 -11.79 17.49 -7.87
CA ASN A 206 -12.96 16.63 -7.61
C ASN A 206 -12.57 15.21 -7.18
N ILE A 207 -11.27 14.95 -6.95
CA ILE A 207 -10.76 13.64 -6.55
C ILE A 207 -10.65 13.63 -5.04
N LEU A 208 -11.37 12.73 -4.39
CA LEU A 208 -11.24 12.51 -2.97
C LEU A 208 -10.03 11.63 -2.64
N ASP A 209 -9.48 11.86 -1.47
CA ASP A 209 -8.48 11.04 -0.82
C ASP A 209 -8.88 10.82 0.63
N TYR A 210 -8.27 9.83 1.25
CA TYR A 210 -8.52 9.53 2.65
C TYR A 210 -7.25 9.07 3.36
N THR A 211 -7.34 9.01 4.68
CA THR A 211 -6.20 8.66 5.53
C THR A 211 -5.64 7.29 5.14
N SER A 212 -4.37 7.23 4.78
CA SER A 212 -3.68 5.97 4.55
C SER A 212 -3.59 5.19 5.87
N LEU A 213 -4.03 3.93 5.84
CA LEU A 213 -4.13 3.09 7.03
C LEU A 213 -3.11 1.98 6.99
N VAL A 214 -2.48 1.71 8.13
CA VAL A 214 -1.51 0.62 8.29
C VAL A 214 -2.22 -0.73 8.53
N GLY A 215 -1.48 -1.83 8.38
CA GLY A 215 -2.03 -3.19 8.51
C GLY A 215 -2.87 -3.43 9.76
N ALA A 216 -2.40 -2.98 10.93
CA ALA A 216 -3.14 -3.14 12.19
C ALA A 216 -4.51 -2.42 12.16
N GLN A 217 -4.56 -1.22 11.57
CA GLN A 217 -5.80 -0.47 11.42
C GLN A 217 -6.73 -1.14 10.41
N LYS A 218 -6.22 -1.65 9.28
CA LYS A 218 -7.02 -2.41 8.31
C LYS A 218 -7.64 -3.67 8.93
N LYS A 219 -6.87 -4.44 9.70
CA LYS A 219 -7.38 -5.62 10.44
C LYS A 219 -8.49 -5.24 11.43
N LEU A 220 -8.33 -4.10 12.11
CA LEU A 220 -9.35 -3.58 13.02
C LEU A 220 -10.63 -3.20 12.29
N LEU A 221 -10.53 -2.53 11.13
CA LEU A 221 -11.69 -2.19 10.30
C LEU A 221 -12.38 -3.45 9.77
N LEU A 222 -11.66 -4.44 9.24
CA LEU A 222 -12.24 -5.70 8.80
C LEU A 222 -13.05 -6.40 9.90
N LYS A 223 -12.60 -6.28 11.16
CA LYS A 223 -13.28 -6.89 12.31
C LYS A 223 -14.53 -6.12 12.75
N LYS A 224 -14.52 -4.79 12.74
CA LYS A 224 -15.54 -3.97 13.41
C LYS A 224 -16.46 -3.20 12.48
N LEU A 225 -15.94 -2.73 11.34
CA LEU A 225 -16.68 -1.88 10.41
C LEU A 225 -17.93 -2.53 9.81
N PRO A 226 -17.95 -3.84 9.45
CA PRO A 226 -19.11 -4.46 8.80
C PRO A 226 -20.43 -4.25 9.56
N SER A 227 -20.41 -4.31 10.89
CA SER A 227 -21.59 -4.09 11.74
C SER A 227 -22.19 -2.68 11.63
N LYS A 228 -21.40 -1.68 11.22
CA LYS A 228 -21.83 -0.28 11.07
C LYS A 228 -22.26 0.06 9.64
N LEU A 229 -21.83 -0.71 8.63
CA LEU A 229 -22.09 -0.42 7.21
C LEU A 229 -23.57 -0.28 6.84
N PRO A 230 -24.52 -1.06 7.39
CA PRO A 230 -25.94 -0.91 7.05
C PRO A 230 -26.53 0.48 7.31
N ASN A 231 -25.91 1.27 8.19
CA ASN A 231 -26.36 2.63 8.48
C ASN A 231 -26.08 3.63 7.34
N TYR A 232 -25.13 3.30 6.46
CA TYR A 232 -24.61 4.22 5.44
C TYR A 232 -25.00 3.80 4.04
N LEU A 233 -24.95 2.50 3.78
CA LEU A 233 -25.18 1.93 2.45
C LEU A 233 -26.67 1.88 2.10
N ASN A 234 -26.96 1.63 0.83
CA ASN A 234 -28.33 1.45 0.37
C ASN A 234 -28.88 0.09 0.78
N SER A 235 -30.19 0.02 1.04
CA SER A 235 -30.83 -1.19 1.55
C SER A 235 -30.71 -2.40 0.61
N ASN A 236 -30.63 -2.16 -0.71
CA ASN A 236 -30.47 -3.21 -1.72
C ASN A 236 -29.04 -3.79 -1.79
N THR A 237 -28.01 -3.05 -1.34
CA THR A 237 -26.60 -3.45 -1.47
C THR A 237 -25.92 -3.72 -0.13
N ALA A 238 -26.43 -3.16 0.97
CA ALA A 238 -25.81 -3.20 2.30
C ALA A 238 -25.47 -4.62 2.75
N ALA A 239 -26.41 -5.56 2.68
CA ALA A 239 -26.20 -6.94 3.14
C ALA A 239 -25.08 -7.64 2.34
N THR A 240 -25.03 -7.43 1.03
CA THR A 240 -24.00 -8.00 0.16
C THR A 240 -22.64 -7.39 0.45
N VAL A 241 -22.55 -6.07 0.64
CA VAL A 241 -21.28 -5.40 0.98
C VAL A 241 -20.75 -5.86 2.35
N VAL A 242 -21.62 -6.02 3.35
CA VAL A 242 -21.24 -6.60 4.65
C VAL A 242 -20.64 -8.00 4.47
N LYS A 243 -21.32 -8.86 3.70
CA LYS A 243 -20.84 -10.21 3.40
C LYS A 243 -19.49 -10.20 2.68
N ILE A 244 -19.27 -9.30 1.72
CA ILE A 244 -17.98 -9.13 1.02
C ILE A 244 -16.85 -8.85 2.01
N TRP A 245 -17.08 -7.97 2.99
CA TRP A 245 -16.08 -7.65 4.02
C TRP A 245 -15.81 -8.82 4.96
N GLU A 246 -16.86 -9.50 5.41
CA GLU A 246 -16.75 -10.64 6.33
C GLU A 246 -16.07 -11.85 5.67
N ASP A 247 -16.45 -12.16 4.43
CA ASP A 247 -15.85 -13.25 3.65
C ASP A 247 -14.38 -12.94 3.32
N PHE A 248 -14.03 -11.68 3.02
CA PHE A 248 -12.62 -11.30 2.83
C PHE A 248 -11.82 -11.47 4.11
N LYS A 249 -12.36 -11.05 5.26
CA LYS A 249 -11.70 -11.23 6.55
C LYS A 249 -11.44 -12.72 6.82
N GLN A 250 -12.44 -13.57 6.60
CA GLN A 250 -12.29 -15.01 6.78
C GLN A 250 -11.24 -15.61 5.84
N TYR A 251 -11.21 -15.18 4.59
CA TYR A 251 -10.19 -15.60 3.63
C TYR A 251 -8.79 -15.13 4.04
N TYR A 252 -8.65 -13.87 4.44
CA TYR A 252 -7.38 -13.31 4.88
C TYR A 252 -6.85 -14.01 6.13
N ASP A 253 -7.71 -14.26 7.13
CA ASP A 253 -7.35 -15.00 8.35
C ASP A 253 -6.89 -16.43 7.99
N PHE A 254 -7.54 -17.07 7.01
CA PHE A 254 -7.18 -18.41 6.53
C PHE A 254 -5.80 -18.46 5.85
N ILE A 255 -5.50 -17.54 4.93
CA ILE A 255 -4.20 -17.52 4.24
C ILE A 255 -3.05 -17.02 5.12
N SER A 256 -3.36 -16.33 6.22
CA SER A 256 -2.38 -15.84 7.19
C SER A 256 -2.12 -16.84 8.33
N ASP A 257 -2.74 -18.03 8.30
CA ASP A 257 -2.54 -19.05 9.32
C ASP A 257 -1.14 -19.67 9.17
N PRO A 258 -0.28 -19.61 10.21
CA PRO A 258 1.04 -20.23 10.15
C PRO A 258 1.02 -21.75 10.00
N ASN A 259 -0.13 -22.40 10.21
CA ASN A 259 -0.32 -23.83 10.06
C ASN A 259 -0.92 -24.21 8.69
N LEU A 260 -0.97 -23.28 7.74
CA LEU A 260 -1.46 -23.56 6.39
C LEU A 260 -0.57 -24.60 5.70
N THR A 261 -1.20 -25.66 5.19
CA THR A 261 -0.52 -26.78 4.53
C THR A 261 -0.88 -26.86 3.04
N SER A 262 -0.06 -27.57 2.26
CA SER A 262 -0.19 -27.64 0.79
C SER A 262 -1.48 -28.32 0.31
N ASP A 263 -2.05 -29.24 1.09
CA ASP A 263 -3.33 -29.89 0.82
C ASP A 263 -4.52 -28.90 0.89
N MET A 264 -4.36 -27.76 1.56
CA MET A 264 -5.36 -26.72 1.66
C MET A 264 -5.35 -25.75 0.46
N SER A 265 -4.47 -25.93 -0.53
CA SER A 265 -4.34 -25.04 -1.70
C SER A 265 -5.65 -24.92 -2.49
N ASN A 266 -6.35 -26.03 -2.69
CA ASN A 266 -7.63 -26.02 -3.40
C ASN A 266 -8.72 -25.29 -2.59
N THR A 267 -8.70 -25.45 -1.26
CA THR A 267 -9.60 -24.71 -0.37
C THR A 267 -9.33 -23.21 -0.40
N ALA A 268 -8.05 -22.81 -0.41
CA ALA A 268 -7.65 -21.40 -0.56
C ALA A 268 -8.19 -20.82 -1.87
N PHE A 269 -8.01 -21.56 -2.98
CA PHE A 269 -8.46 -21.17 -4.31
C PHE A 269 -9.99 -21.00 -4.37
N GLU A 270 -10.75 -21.99 -3.91
CA GLU A 270 -12.21 -21.95 -3.93
C GLU A 270 -12.78 -20.83 -3.05
N LYS A 271 -12.19 -20.56 -1.88
CA LYS A 271 -12.58 -19.42 -1.04
C LYS A 271 -12.33 -18.08 -1.74
N ALA A 272 -11.17 -17.91 -2.36
CA ALA A 272 -10.85 -16.70 -3.11
C ALA A 272 -11.80 -16.50 -4.30
N LYS A 273 -12.09 -17.58 -5.02
CA LYS A 273 -13.03 -17.60 -6.14
C LYS A 273 -14.44 -17.19 -5.71
N GLN A 274 -15.00 -17.82 -4.68
CA GLN A 274 -16.32 -17.48 -4.15
C GLN A 274 -16.41 -16.03 -3.70
N TRP A 275 -15.34 -15.53 -3.05
CA TRP A 275 -15.27 -14.13 -2.65
C TRP A 275 -15.27 -13.18 -3.86
N LEU A 276 -14.49 -13.49 -4.91
CA LEU A 276 -14.43 -12.69 -6.13
C LEU A 276 -15.77 -12.68 -6.88
N GLU A 277 -16.46 -13.82 -6.95
CA GLU A 277 -17.79 -13.94 -7.55
C GLU A 277 -18.82 -13.10 -6.81
N LEU A 278 -18.80 -13.13 -5.47
CA LEU A 278 -19.63 -12.26 -4.63
C LEU A 278 -19.29 -10.78 -4.83
N PHE A 279 -18.01 -10.43 -4.85
CA PHE A 279 -17.57 -9.05 -5.09
C PHE A 279 -18.09 -8.53 -6.43
N CYS A 280 -18.02 -9.35 -7.49
CA CYS A 280 -18.46 -8.99 -8.82
C CYS A 280 -19.99 -9.03 -9.00
N SER A 281 -20.75 -9.62 -8.06
CA SER A 281 -22.20 -9.79 -8.22
C SER A 281 -22.95 -8.46 -8.18
N ILE A 282 -22.42 -7.45 -7.47
CA ILE A 282 -23.04 -6.14 -7.30
C ILE A 282 -22.56 -5.08 -8.29
N LYS A 283 -21.73 -5.44 -9.27
CA LYS A 283 -21.20 -4.51 -10.30
C LYS A 283 -22.26 -3.80 -11.14
N LYS A 284 -23.48 -4.36 -11.21
CA LYS A 284 -24.61 -3.74 -11.93
C LYS A 284 -25.30 -2.66 -11.09
N ASP A 285 -25.21 -2.79 -9.76
CA ASP A 285 -25.88 -1.92 -8.81
C ASP A 285 -24.95 -0.82 -8.27
N ARG A 286 -23.63 -1.06 -8.26
CA ARG A 286 -22.61 -0.15 -7.73
C ARG A 286 -21.35 -0.09 -8.60
N THR A 287 -20.81 1.11 -8.73
CA THR A 287 -19.49 1.35 -9.32
C THR A 287 -18.39 0.87 -8.36
N GLY A 288 -17.21 0.56 -8.90
CA GLY A 288 -16.07 0.13 -8.09
C GLY A 288 -15.99 -1.38 -7.83
N TYR A 289 -17.05 -2.13 -8.19
CA TYR A 289 -17.10 -3.60 -8.09
C TYR A 289 -16.83 -4.29 -9.43
N GLU A 290 -16.54 -3.52 -10.49
CA GLU A 290 -16.12 -4.03 -11.78
C GLU A 290 -14.61 -4.30 -11.89
N ASN A 291 -14.24 -4.99 -12.97
CA ASN A 291 -12.86 -5.12 -13.42
C ASN A 291 -12.34 -3.76 -13.92
N GLN A 292 -11.76 -2.96 -13.03
CA GLN A 292 -11.01 -1.77 -13.44
C GLN A 292 -9.64 -2.17 -13.95
N ARG A 293 -9.25 -1.60 -15.10
CA ARG A 293 -7.87 -1.73 -15.61
C ARG A 293 -6.94 -1.16 -14.56
N PHE A 294 -6.09 -2.01 -13.98
CA PHE A 294 -5.02 -1.55 -13.10
C PHE A 294 -4.10 -0.61 -13.88
N THR A 295 -4.03 0.65 -13.45
CA THR A 295 -3.07 1.63 -13.96
C THR A 295 -1.99 1.84 -12.89
N GLY A 296 -0.72 1.58 -13.24
CA GLY A 296 0.41 1.71 -12.32
C GLY A 296 0.67 3.15 -11.83
N GLN A 297 0.09 4.14 -12.52
CA GLN A 297 0.30 5.57 -12.26
C GLN A 297 -0.05 5.99 -10.83
N GLY A 298 -1.05 5.36 -10.20
CA GLY A 298 -1.42 5.67 -8.82
C GLY A 298 -0.41 5.15 -7.80
N VAL A 299 0.21 4.01 -8.07
CA VAL A 299 1.22 3.39 -7.18
C VAL A 299 2.54 4.12 -7.29
N GLU A 300 2.95 4.46 -8.52
CA GLU A 300 4.13 5.29 -8.78
C GLU A 300 3.99 6.65 -8.12
N LYS A 301 2.84 7.32 -8.27
CA LYS A 301 2.60 8.63 -7.64
C LYS A 301 2.62 8.58 -6.11
N ASN A 302 2.05 7.54 -5.50
CA ASN A 302 2.09 7.38 -4.04
C ASN A 302 3.52 7.07 -3.55
N ASN A 303 4.27 6.26 -4.29
CA ASN A 303 5.69 6.00 -3.99
C ASN A 303 6.53 7.26 -4.18
N ASP A 304 6.27 8.06 -5.21
CA ASP A 304 6.92 9.35 -5.45
C ASP A 304 6.58 10.35 -4.36
N ASP A 305 5.33 10.41 -3.90
CA ASP A 305 4.91 11.29 -2.81
C ASP A 305 5.49 10.83 -1.47
N ALA A 306 5.57 9.51 -1.21
CA ALA A 306 6.24 8.96 -0.04
C ALA A 306 7.75 9.22 -0.05
N LYS A 307 8.42 9.02 -1.21
CA LYS A 307 9.83 9.37 -1.42
C LYS A 307 10.05 10.87 -1.25
N ARG A 308 9.18 11.72 -1.80
CA ARG A 308 9.23 13.18 -1.65
C ARG A 308 9.12 13.58 -0.17
N ILE A 309 8.19 13.00 0.59
CA ILE A 309 8.04 13.26 2.03
C ILE A 309 9.29 12.78 2.79
N LEU A 310 9.81 11.59 2.49
CA LEU A 310 10.97 11.02 3.18
C LEU A 310 12.27 11.81 2.91
N PHE A 311 12.52 12.18 1.65
CA PHE A 311 13.76 12.85 1.23
C PHE A 311 13.71 14.37 1.35
N GLN A 312 12.54 15.00 1.21
CA GLN A 312 12.44 16.48 1.21
C GLN A 312 11.81 17.05 2.48
N LYS A 313 11.09 16.25 3.30
CA LYS A 313 10.43 16.72 4.53
C LYS A 313 10.93 16.03 5.82
N SER A 314 11.85 15.07 5.72
CA SER A 314 12.45 14.39 6.87
C SER A 314 13.96 14.66 6.93
N ASN A 315 14.44 15.10 8.10
CA ASN A 315 15.82 15.57 8.34
C ASN A 315 16.89 14.45 8.39
N LYS A 316 16.69 13.30 7.76
CA LYS A 316 17.60 12.14 7.93
C LYS A 316 18.68 12.12 6.84
N TRP A 317 19.76 12.85 7.11
CA TRP A 317 20.90 13.08 6.21
C TRP A 317 21.66 11.81 5.79
N ASP A 318 21.59 10.70 6.54
CA ASP A 318 22.13 9.38 6.13
C ASP A 318 21.42 8.22 6.85
N SER A 319 20.16 7.99 6.46
CA SER A 319 19.29 6.98 7.09
C SER A 319 19.84 5.55 7.02
N ALA A 320 20.59 5.23 5.96
CA ALA A 320 21.13 3.89 5.72
C ALA A 320 22.23 3.55 6.73
N LYS A 321 23.18 4.47 6.91
CA LYS A 321 24.28 4.34 7.87
C LYS A 321 23.77 4.24 9.31
N ASP A 322 22.78 5.06 9.66
CA ASP A 322 22.17 5.05 11.00
C ASP A 322 21.47 3.71 11.33
N ILE A 323 20.80 3.09 10.36
CA ILE A 323 20.16 1.78 10.53
C ILE A 323 21.21 0.69 10.78
N LEU A 324 22.28 0.63 9.98
CA LEU A 324 23.34 -0.37 10.13
C LEU A 324 24.04 -0.25 11.49
N PHE A 325 24.38 0.96 11.92
CA PHE A 325 24.99 1.16 13.24
C PHE A 325 24.03 0.83 14.37
N MET A 326 22.73 1.13 14.23
CA MET A 326 21.75 0.78 15.25
C MET A 326 21.59 -0.74 15.36
N GLU A 327 21.51 -1.47 14.26
CA GLU A 327 21.37 -2.93 14.25
C GLU A 327 22.63 -3.61 14.81
N SER A 328 23.82 -3.18 14.39
CA SER A 328 25.09 -3.67 14.96
C SER A 328 25.17 -3.41 16.46
N ARG A 329 24.76 -2.22 16.94
CA ARG A 329 24.72 -1.93 18.38
C ARG A 329 23.69 -2.77 19.13
N GLN A 330 22.53 -3.06 18.53
CA GLN A 330 21.52 -3.93 19.15
C GLN A 330 22.00 -5.38 19.26
N TRP A 331 22.79 -5.83 18.27
CA TRP A 331 23.45 -7.14 18.29
C TRP A 331 24.48 -7.22 19.42
N ASP A 332 25.42 -6.28 19.48
CA ASP A 332 26.49 -6.26 20.50
C ASP A 332 25.93 -6.11 21.92
N LEU A 333 24.80 -5.42 22.07
CA LEU A 333 24.14 -5.17 23.35
C LEU A 333 22.99 -6.15 23.64
N GLY A 334 22.83 -7.21 22.84
CA GLY A 334 21.72 -8.16 22.95
C GLY A 334 21.63 -8.87 24.32
N GLU A 335 22.75 -9.01 25.01
CA GLU A 335 22.85 -9.61 26.36
C GLU A 335 22.80 -8.59 27.51
N HIS A 336 22.71 -7.29 27.21
CA HIS A 336 22.76 -6.23 28.20
C HIS A 336 21.36 -5.63 28.44
N GLU A 337 20.85 -5.74 29.67
CA GLU A 337 19.58 -5.11 30.04
C GLU A 337 19.76 -3.58 30.19
N ARG A 338 19.00 -2.82 29.41
CA ARG A 338 19.08 -1.36 29.40
C ARG A 338 18.51 -0.82 30.71
N LYS A 339 19.36 -0.27 31.59
CA LYS A 339 18.89 0.47 32.78
C LYS A 339 17.94 1.59 32.33
N LYS A 340 16.71 1.56 32.87
CA LYS A 340 15.69 2.58 32.61
C LYS A 340 16.25 3.93 33.10
N GLY A 341 16.52 4.84 32.18
CA GLY A 341 16.95 6.19 32.56
C GLY A 341 15.83 6.87 33.34
N ASN A 342 16.17 7.51 34.47
CA ASN A 342 15.24 8.39 35.18
C ASN A 342 14.98 9.61 34.31
N TYR A 343 13.91 9.57 33.53
CA TYR A 343 13.48 10.66 32.68
C TYR A 343 12.25 11.33 33.30
N ILE A 344 12.44 12.55 33.80
CA ILE A 344 11.36 13.39 34.33
C ILE A 344 10.94 14.34 33.22
N LYS A 345 9.82 14.04 32.57
CA LYS A 345 9.26 14.85 31.48
C LYS A 345 8.37 15.96 32.04
N ILE A 346 8.96 16.94 32.71
CA ILE A 346 8.20 18.06 33.31
C ILE A 346 8.44 19.32 32.47
N ASN A 347 7.61 19.49 31.45
CA ASN A 347 7.27 20.82 30.96
C ASN A 347 5.74 20.89 30.91
N HIS A 348 5.15 21.18 32.07
CA HIS A 348 3.69 21.28 32.24
C HIS A 348 3.06 22.27 31.28
N GLU A 349 3.75 23.39 31.03
CA GLU A 349 3.29 24.44 30.12
C GLU A 349 3.08 23.91 28.70
N TYR A 350 4.03 23.10 28.20
CA TYR A 350 3.89 22.52 26.86
C TYR A 350 2.74 21.52 26.76
N TRP A 351 2.62 20.60 27.73
CA TRP A 351 1.64 19.50 27.67
C TRP A 351 0.22 19.93 28.04
N ASP A 352 0.06 20.90 28.93
CA ASP A 352 -1.24 21.33 29.41
C ASP A 352 -1.79 22.49 28.56
N VAL A 353 -0.92 23.40 28.10
CA VAL A 353 -1.32 24.66 27.46
C VAL A 353 -0.91 24.71 25.99
N ASP A 354 0.38 24.62 25.67
CA ASP A 354 0.86 24.93 24.32
C ASP A 354 0.43 23.90 23.27
N ILE A 355 0.35 22.62 23.62
CA ILE A 355 -0.06 21.58 22.66
C ILE A 355 -1.52 21.76 22.23
N ASN A 356 -2.39 22.20 23.15
CA ASN A 356 -3.79 22.47 22.86
C ASN A 356 -3.95 23.77 22.07
N GLN A 357 -3.15 24.80 22.37
CA GLN A 357 -3.16 26.05 21.60
C GLN A 357 -2.59 25.86 20.19
N ASN A 358 -1.52 25.10 20.02
CA ASN A 358 -0.92 24.81 18.71
C ASN A 358 -1.84 23.93 17.84
N ARG A 359 -2.52 22.94 18.44
CA ARG A 359 -3.55 22.15 17.73
C ARG A 359 -4.80 22.97 17.37
N LYS A 360 -5.18 23.96 18.20
CA LYS A 360 -6.27 24.90 17.88
C LYS A 360 -5.88 25.88 16.76
N LYS A 361 -4.61 26.25 16.64
CA LYS A 361 -4.08 27.08 15.54
C LYS A 361 -4.03 26.32 14.20
N SER A 362 -3.93 24.99 14.22
CA SER A 362 -4.03 24.15 13.02
C SER A 362 -5.46 23.66 12.77
N LYS A 363 -6.44 24.57 12.64
CA LYS A 363 -7.79 24.19 12.20
C LYS A 363 -7.86 24.08 10.67
N PRO A 364 -8.58 23.08 10.11
CA PRO A 364 -9.04 23.14 8.73
C PRO A 364 -10.04 24.30 8.58
N LEU A 365 -10.03 24.95 7.42
CA LEU A 365 -10.95 26.04 7.06
C LEU A 365 -12.41 25.64 7.34
N THR A 366 -13.06 26.34 8.26
CA THR A 366 -14.51 26.31 8.46
C THR A 366 -15.19 27.44 7.70
N GLU A 367 -16.40 27.19 7.21
CA GLU A 367 -17.29 27.99 6.33
C GLU A 367 -17.48 29.50 6.57
N ALA A 368 -16.93 30.08 7.65
CA ALA A 368 -17.12 31.50 7.97
C ALA A 368 -16.19 32.47 7.22
N ALA A 369 -15.17 31.99 6.51
CA ALA A 369 -14.21 32.84 5.79
C ALA A 369 -14.59 33.11 4.32
N ILE A 370 -15.76 32.65 3.85
CA ILE A 370 -16.18 32.75 2.43
C ILE A 370 -17.21 33.88 2.20
N LEU A 371 -17.65 34.60 3.24
CA LEU A 371 -18.73 35.60 3.14
C LEU A 371 -18.34 37.02 3.54
N GLN A 372 -17.08 37.43 3.38
CA GLN A 372 -16.64 38.82 3.66
C GLN A 372 -15.70 39.40 2.59
N ASP A 373 -15.88 39.05 1.31
CA ASP A 373 -15.08 39.67 0.23
C ASP A 373 -15.92 40.12 -0.99
N ASP A 374 -17.22 40.41 -0.78
CA ASP A 374 -18.07 41.07 -1.78
C ASP A 374 -18.40 42.51 -1.33
N ASP A 375 -17.39 43.39 -1.30
CA ASP A 375 -17.48 44.82 -1.65
C ASP A 375 -16.13 45.48 -1.33
N VAL A 376 -15.35 45.88 -2.34
CA VAL A 376 -14.69 47.20 -2.44
C VAL A 376 -14.16 47.36 -3.86
N THR A 377 -14.63 48.43 -4.49
CA THR A 377 -14.28 49.01 -5.77
C THR A 377 -12.78 49.25 -5.99
N ALA A 378 -12.39 49.19 -7.26
CA ALA A 378 -11.06 49.48 -7.79
C ALA A 378 -10.47 50.81 -7.33
N ASP A 379 -9.20 50.78 -6.90
CA ASP A 379 -8.28 51.90 -7.06
C ASP A 379 -6.89 51.38 -7.48
N VAL A 380 -6.39 51.96 -8.57
CA VAL A 380 -5.12 51.63 -9.22
C VAL A 380 -4.01 52.41 -8.53
N ALA A 381 -3.05 51.71 -7.91
CA ALA A 381 -1.78 52.29 -7.50
C ALA A 381 -0.61 51.45 -8.02
N THR A 382 0.05 51.98 -9.05
CA THR A 382 1.28 51.47 -9.64
C THR A 382 2.47 51.70 -8.71
N GLY A 383 2.93 50.63 -8.03
CA GLY A 383 4.16 50.63 -7.24
C GLY A 383 5.17 49.62 -7.79
N SER A 384 6.21 50.09 -8.48
CA SER A 384 7.31 49.25 -8.96
C SER A 384 8.17 48.77 -7.78
N VAL A 385 8.24 47.46 -7.55
CA VAL A 385 9.12 46.86 -6.53
C VAL A 385 10.52 46.65 -7.14
N ASN A 386 11.54 47.24 -6.51
CA ASN A 386 12.94 47.07 -6.90
C ASN A 386 13.58 45.87 -6.19
N TYR A 387 13.63 44.74 -6.89
CA TYR A 387 14.12 43.45 -6.40
C TYR A 387 15.63 43.39 -6.10
N ARG A 388 16.39 44.46 -6.35
CA ARG A 388 17.85 44.48 -6.07
C ARG A 388 18.23 44.73 -4.62
N SER A 389 17.25 44.91 -3.73
CA SER A 389 17.47 45.17 -2.30
C SER A 389 17.14 43.99 -1.38
N PHE A 390 16.66 42.85 -1.92
CA PHE A 390 16.30 41.69 -1.11
C PHE A 390 17.49 40.77 -0.88
N THR A 391 17.66 40.34 0.37
CA THR A 391 18.66 39.32 0.73
C THR A 391 18.18 37.92 0.31
N VAL A 392 19.12 36.99 0.08
CA VAL A 392 18.81 35.61 -0.40
C VAL A 392 17.83 34.88 0.53
N THR A 393 17.79 35.22 1.82
CA THR A 393 16.83 34.65 2.80
C THR A 393 15.40 35.16 2.60
N GLN A 394 15.23 36.33 1.99
CA GLN A 394 13.92 36.93 1.70
C GLN A 394 13.38 36.58 0.30
N LEU A 395 14.19 35.85 -0.50
CA LEU A 395 13.82 35.36 -1.84
C LEU A 395 13.55 33.85 -1.87
N ARG A 396 13.35 33.22 -0.70
CA ARG A 396 12.98 31.79 -0.58
C ARG A 396 11.55 31.61 -0.11
#